data_AF-A0A6P9FGR2-F1
#
_entry.id   AF-A0A6P9FGR2-F1
#
_cell.length_a   1.000
_cell.length_b   1.000
_cell.length_c   1.000
_cell.angle_alpha   90.00
_cell.angle_beta   90.00
_cell.angle_gamma   90.00
#
_symmetry.space_group_name_H-M   'P 1'
#
loop_
_entity.id
_entity.type
_entity.pdbx_description
1 polymer ?
#
loop_
_entity_poly.entity_id
_entity_poly.type
_entity_poly.pdbx_seq_one_letter_code
_entity_poly.pdbx_strand_id
1 'polypeptide(L)' 'MGHQQLYWSHPRKSGQGSHSCCVCSNRHGLIWKHSLNMCYQCFRQYAKGIGSLKLD' A
#
# COMPACT_ATOMS: atom_id res chain seq x y z
N MET A 1 -7.28 -23.10 -23.75
CA MET A 1 -6.51 -23.44 -22.54
C MET A 1 -5.37 -22.46 -22.22
N GLY A 2 -4.77 -21.75 -23.19
CA GLY A 2 -3.62 -20.87 -22.93
C GLY A 2 -3.87 -19.62 -22.06
N HIS A 3 -5.10 -19.07 -22.03
CA HIS A 3 -5.42 -17.85 -21.28
C HIS A 3 -5.11 -17.96 -19.77
N GLN A 4 -5.38 -19.12 -19.14
CA GLN A 4 -5.14 -19.31 -17.72
C GLN A 4 -3.64 -19.29 -17.35
N GLN A 5 -2.76 -19.73 -18.25
CA GLN A 5 -1.32 -19.69 -18.00
C GLN A 5 -0.72 -18.28 -18.19
N LEU A 6 -1.36 -17.45 -19.01
CA LEU A 6 -0.92 -16.08 -19.30
C LEU A 6 -1.45 -15.09 -18.27
N TYR A 7 -2.70 -15.26 -17.81
CA TYR A 7 -3.32 -14.40 -16.83
C TYR A 7 -2.57 -14.50 -15.48
N TRP A 8 -2.13 -13.36 -14.96
CA TRP A 8 -1.37 -13.25 -13.72
C TRP A 8 -0.01 -13.97 -13.67
N SER A 9 0.54 -14.35 -14.81
CA SER A 9 1.84 -15.02 -14.96
C SER A 9 3.02 -14.26 -14.32
N HIS A 10 3.00 -12.93 -14.32
CA HIS A 10 4.09 -12.14 -13.76
C HIS A 10 4.10 -12.21 -12.21
N PRO A 11 5.24 -12.59 -11.59
CA PRO A 11 5.36 -12.63 -10.14
C PRO A 11 5.24 -11.23 -9.52
N ARG A 12 4.48 -11.13 -8.42
CA ARG A 12 4.19 -9.87 -7.69
C ARG A 12 4.50 -9.99 -6.20
N LYS A 13 5.61 -10.66 -5.87
CA LYS A 13 6.04 -10.85 -4.48
C LYS A 13 6.82 -9.65 -3.92
N SER A 14 7.37 -8.81 -4.79
CA SER A 14 8.24 -7.69 -4.40
C SER A 14 8.12 -6.50 -5.36
N GLY A 15 8.67 -5.36 -4.94
CA GLY A 15 8.67 -4.11 -5.71
C GLY A 15 7.37 -3.30 -5.55
N GLN A 16 7.33 -2.12 -6.15
CA GLN A 16 6.24 -1.16 -5.95
C GLN A 16 4.86 -1.69 -6.36
N GLY A 17 4.80 -2.52 -7.40
CA GLY A 17 3.55 -3.11 -7.89
C GLY A 17 2.97 -4.22 -7.02
N SER A 18 3.75 -4.75 -6.07
CA SER A 18 3.31 -5.83 -5.18
C SER A 18 2.53 -5.34 -3.95
N HIS A 19 2.62 -4.05 -3.63
CA HIS A 19 1.92 -3.47 -2.50
C HIS A 19 0.97 -2.39 -2.94
N SER A 20 -0.09 -2.24 -2.14
CA SER A 20 -1.13 -1.25 -2.34
C SER A 20 -1.60 -0.74 -0.99
N CYS A 21 -2.10 0.48 -0.98
CA CYS A 21 -2.67 1.09 0.21
C CYS A 21 -3.87 0.26 0.68
N CYS A 22 -3.93 -0.08 1.96
CA CYS A 22 -5.05 -0.81 2.53
C CYS A 22 -6.39 -0.03 2.49
N VAL A 23 -6.34 1.30 2.34
CA VAL A 23 -7.53 2.16 2.31
C VAL A 23 -8.00 2.43 0.88
N CYS A 24 -7.11 2.90 0.00
CA CYS A 24 -7.48 3.41 -1.34
C CYS A 24 -6.92 2.57 -2.50
N SER A 25 -6.25 1.45 -2.22
CA SER A 25 -5.59 0.60 -3.23
C SER A 25 -4.54 1.29 -4.11
N ASN A 26 -4.16 2.54 -3.80
CA ASN A 26 -3.09 3.25 -4.51
C ASN A 26 -1.73 2.56 -4.27
N ARG A 27 -0.89 2.49 -5.30
CA ARG A 27 0.47 1.92 -5.25
C ARG A 27 1.56 2.99 -5.06
N HIS A 28 1.19 4.26 -5.13
CA HIS A 28 2.10 5.39 -5.06
C HIS A 28 2.12 5.98 -3.66
N GLY A 29 3.30 6.43 -3.23
CA GLY A 29 3.47 7.13 -1.95
C GLY A 29 3.04 6.29 -0.75
N LEU A 30 3.42 5.01 -0.75
CA LEU A 30 3.13 4.09 0.34
C LEU A 30 4.12 4.25 1.50
N ILE A 31 3.58 4.28 2.71
CA ILE A 31 4.31 4.20 3.97
C ILE A 31 4.20 2.76 4.46
N TRP A 32 5.33 2.05 4.53
CA TRP A 32 5.39 0.69 5.07
C TRP A 32 6.08 0.60 6.43
N LYS A 33 6.62 1.73 6.90
CA LYS A 33 7.22 1.78 8.23
C LYS A 33 6.17 1.34 9.26
N HIS A 34 6.58 0.49 10.19
CA HIS A 34 5.70 -0.06 11.23
C HIS A 34 4.47 -0.83 10.69
N SER A 35 4.58 -1.42 9.49
CA SER A 35 3.52 -2.27 8.89
C SER A 35 2.19 -1.54 8.62
N LEU A 36 2.23 -0.21 8.44
CA LEU A 36 1.03 0.60 8.21
C LEU A 36 0.36 0.34 6.85
N ASN A 37 1.15 0.05 5.81
CA ASN A 37 0.69 -0.20 4.43
C ASN A 37 -0.35 0.82 3.93
N MET A 38 -0.12 2.10 4.22
CA MET A 38 -1.02 3.22 3.90
C MET A 38 -0.34 4.25 3.00
N CYS A 39 -1.13 4.91 2.16
CA CYS A 39 -0.65 6.02 1.34
C CYS A 39 -0.43 7.30 2.19
N TYR A 40 0.49 8.20 1.81
CA TYR A 40 0.73 9.45 2.56
C TYR A 40 -0.54 10.31 2.77
N GLN A 41 -1.46 10.32 1.81
CA GLN A 41 -2.72 11.06 1.94
C GLN A 41 -3.65 10.41 2.97
N CYS A 42 -3.73 9.09 2.91
CA CYS A 42 -4.51 8.23 3.79
C CYS A 42 -3.98 8.35 5.23
N PHE A 43 -2.66 8.25 5.40
CA PHE A 43 -2.04 8.37 6.71
C PHE A 43 -2.34 9.72 7.38
N ARG A 44 -2.32 10.83 6.63
CA ARG A 44 -2.67 12.15 7.18
C ARG A 44 -4.12 12.22 7.67
N GLN A 45 -5.05 11.56 7.00
CA GLN A 45 -6.45 11.50 7.43
C GLN A 45 -6.62 10.67 8.71
N TYR A 46 -5.91 9.53 8.81
CA TYR A 46 -6.03 8.61 9.94
C TYR A 46 -5.00 8.82 11.06
N ALA A 47 -4.09 9.78 10.93
CA ALA A 47 -2.99 10.02 11.87
C ALA A 47 -3.46 10.15 13.32
N LYS A 48 -4.58 10.87 13.53
CA LYS A 48 -5.19 11.05 14.85
C LYS A 48 -5.70 9.74 15.45
N GLY A 49 -6.30 8.87 14.64
CA GLY A 49 -6.78 7.55 15.09
C GLY A 49 -5.66 6.54 15.32
N ILE A 50 -4.54 6.69 14.61
CA ILE A 50 -3.31 5.89 14.80
C ILE A 50 -2.55 6.33 16.08
N GLY A 51 -2.87 7.50 16.64
CA GLY A 51 -2.15 8.08 17.78
C GLY A 51 -0.86 8.80 17.38
N SER A 52 -0.69 9.10 16.08
CA SER A 52 0.42 9.93 15.60
C SER A 52 0.08 11.41 15.85
N LEU A 53 0.75 12.02 16.84
CA LEU A 53 0.65 13.45 17.13
C LEU A 53 1.85 14.19 16.54
N LYS A 54 1.61 15.37 15.96
CA LYS A 54 2.68 16.30 15.61
C LYS A 54 3.21 16.91 16.92
N LEU A 55 4.44 16.57 17.28
CA LEU A 55 5.22 17.32 18.25
C LEU A 55 5.91 18.46 17.48
N ASP A 56 5.93 19.65 18.06
CA ASP A 56 6.49 20.85 17.43
C ASP A 56 8.02 20.76 17.28
#